data_AF-A0A7J9KKT9-F1
#
_entry.id   AF-A0A7J9KKT9-F1
#
_cell.length_a   1.000
_cell.length_b   1.000
_cell.length_c   1.000
_cell.angle_alpha   90.00
_cell.angle_beta   90.00
_cell.angle_gamma   90.00
#
_symmetry.space_group_name_H-M   'P 1'
#
loop_
_entity.id
_entity.type
_entity.pdbx_description
1 polymer ?
#
loop_
_entity_poly.entity_id
_entity_poly.type
_entity_poly.pdbx_seq_one_letter_code
_entity_poly.pdbx_strand_id
1 'polypeptide(L)'
;MHCISLPSSHQLLHPPAKTTLKLACHVSPRMFFNDSATNNNSGSTNGFSLIKNVSKLLWGASLPPGILISTVRTAWTSTWQIMMSQLAPSDPSGAYTRPLSKFRLNPTAATTKFHLYVGLPCPWAHRTLIVRALKGLEEAVPVSVAGHGLDGSWEFKDVPDKDNDILVPTMDRVNRCRNLKEVYRLRKGGYDGRATVPMLWDVEKKEVVCNESYDIIEFFNSGLNELAQHPGLDLSPVELKEEIEEWNRVIYPNVNNGVYRCGFAQSQEAYDVAVSDLFSTLDRIDDHLGSSRYLCGDRLTLADICLFTTLIRFDLVYNVLFKCTKKKLLEYTNLHAYMRDIYQIPKVAATCNFLEIMDGYYRMLFPLNPGSIRPVMPSVCEHEFFSRPSKRESMSSVGKRVQHVL
;
A
#
# COMPACT_ATOMS: atom_id res chain seq x y z
N MET A 1 18.16 46.44 25.68
CA MET A 1 18.45 46.77 27.09
C MET A 1 17.37 47.72 27.59
N HIS A 2 16.95 47.58 28.86
CA HIS A 2 16.16 48.49 29.75
C HIS A 2 15.12 49.45 29.12
N CYS A 3 13.81 49.43 29.42
CA CYS A 3 12.99 49.11 30.62
C CYS A 3 12.91 50.22 31.71
N ILE A 4 11.76 50.25 32.41
CA ILE A 4 11.31 51.11 33.56
C ILE A 4 10.77 52.50 33.15
N SER A 5 9.63 53.04 33.64
CA SER A 5 8.37 52.52 34.26
C SER A 5 7.28 53.64 34.26
N LEU A 6 5.96 53.36 34.38
CA LEU A 6 5.07 53.64 35.56
C LEU A 6 3.58 53.68 35.09
N PRO A 7 2.54 53.65 35.96
CA PRO A 7 2.45 53.11 37.33
C PRO A 7 1.24 52.14 37.52
N SER A 8 1.13 51.61 38.75
CA SER A 8 0.05 50.72 39.23
C SER A 8 -1.30 51.41 39.45
N SER A 9 -2.39 50.69 39.21
CA SER A 9 -3.67 50.86 39.94
C SER A 9 -4.34 49.51 40.19
N HIS A 10 -4.48 49.14 41.47
CA HIS A 10 -5.18 47.92 41.88
C HIS A 10 -6.70 48.11 41.80
N GLN A 11 -7.41 47.16 41.19
CA GLN A 11 -8.79 46.84 41.55
C GLN A 11 -8.93 45.35 41.81
N LEU A 12 -9.46 45.04 43.00
CA LEU A 12 -9.77 43.69 43.45
C LEU A 12 -11.09 43.24 42.82
N LEU A 13 -11.08 42.17 42.03
CA LEU A 13 -12.28 41.43 41.64
C LEU A 13 -12.17 40.00 42.17
N HIS A 14 -13.13 39.63 43.02
CA HIS A 14 -13.20 38.31 43.63
C HIS A 14 -13.49 37.23 42.56
N PRO A 15 -12.85 36.04 42.64
CA PRO A 15 -13.23 34.92 41.79
C PRO A 15 -14.60 34.36 42.25
N PRO A 16 -15.55 34.07 41.33
CA PRO A 16 -16.79 33.40 41.68
C PRO A 16 -16.54 31.95 42.10
N ALA A 17 -17.40 31.44 42.97
CA ALA A 17 -17.21 30.16 43.65
C ALA A 17 -17.14 28.95 42.69
N LYS A 18 -16.20 28.03 42.94
CA LYS A 18 -16.14 26.73 42.27
C LYS A 18 -17.28 25.83 42.75
N THR A 19 -18.38 25.81 42.00
CA THR A 19 -19.46 24.84 42.23
C THR A 19 -19.10 23.50 41.60
N THR A 20 -18.59 22.58 42.42
CA THR A 20 -18.14 21.25 41.98
C THR A 20 -19.32 20.31 41.70
N LEU A 21 -19.98 20.47 40.55
CA LEU A 21 -20.99 19.52 40.07
C LEU A 21 -20.34 18.20 39.66
N LYS A 22 -20.26 17.25 40.60
CA LYS A 22 -19.99 15.84 40.31
C LYS A 22 -21.18 15.22 39.56
N LEU A 23 -21.23 15.35 38.24
CA LEU A 23 -22.05 14.45 37.43
C LEU A 23 -21.39 13.07 37.38
N ALA A 24 -21.75 12.23 38.36
CA ALA A 24 -21.53 10.79 38.27
C ALA A 24 -22.48 10.21 37.21
N CYS A 25 -22.06 10.20 35.95
CA CYS A 25 -22.83 9.60 34.86
C CYS A 25 -22.75 8.07 34.96
N HIS A 26 -23.59 7.49 35.82
CA HIS A 26 -23.73 6.05 35.98
C HIS A 26 -24.54 5.49 34.79
N VAL A 27 -23.87 5.23 33.66
CA VAL A 27 -24.50 4.62 32.48
C VAL A 27 -24.69 3.13 32.74
N SER A 28 -25.82 2.77 33.34
CA SER A 28 -26.33 1.40 33.34
C SER A 28 -26.88 1.07 31.94
N PRO A 29 -26.43 -0.01 31.26
CA PRO A 29 -26.96 -0.38 29.95
C PRO A 29 -28.41 -0.86 30.08
N ARG A 30 -29.39 -0.01 29.79
CA ARG A 30 -30.78 -0.44 29.57
C ARG A 30 -30.90 -1.10 28.19
N MET A 31 -30.71 -2.42 28.12
CA MET A 31 -31.17 -3.19 26.96
C MET A 31 -32.69 -3.26 26.98
N PHE A 32 -33.36 -2.42 26.19
CA PHE A 32 -34.74 -2.65 25.78
C PHE A 32 -34.75 -3.74 24.71
N PHE A 33 -35.05 -4.97 25.09
CA PHE A 33 -35.52 -5.98 24.14
C PHE A 33 -36.99 -5.68 23.82
N ASN A 34 -37.25 -5.22 22.60
CA ASN A 34 -38.62 -5.04 22.12
C ASN A 34 -39.06 -6.34 21.43
N ASP A 35 -39.79 -7.19 22.15
CA ASP A 35 -40.35 -8.43 21.58
C ASP A 35 -41.54 -8.12 20.66
N SER A 36 -41.25 -7.96 19.37
CA SER A 36 -42.28 -7.98 18.32
C SER A 36 -41.69 -8.47 16.99
N ALA A 37 -41.67 -9.80 16.80
CA ALA A 37 -41.32 -10.43 15.52
C ALA A 37 -42.33 -11.53 15.17
N THR A 38 -43.31 -11.19 14.33
CA THR A 38 -44.10 -12.18 13.61
C THR A 38 -43.28 -12.76 12.46
N ASN A 39 -43.38 -14.08 12.25
CA ASN A 39 -42.63 -14.85 11.25
C ASN A 39 -42.65 -14.27 9.82
N ASN A 40 -41.54 -14.39 9.08
CA ASN A 40 -41.45 -15.40 8.01
C ASN A 40 -40.05 -15.59 7.39
N ASN A 41 -39.79 -16.87 7.06
CA ASN A 41 -38.85 -17.45 6.09
C ASN A 41 -37.31 -17.33 6.19
N SER A 42 -36.74 -18.52 6.47
CA SER A 42 -35.61 -19.17 5.78
C SER A 42 -34.20 -18.53 5.77
N GLY A 43 -33.25 -19.21 6.44
CA GLY A 43 -31.94 -19.43 5.81
C GLY A 43 -30.64 -19.09 6.55
N SER A 44 -30.61 -18.78 7.85
CA SER A 44 -29.32 -18.62 8.58
C SER A 44 -29.41 -18.71 10.12
N THR A 45 -29.93 -19.82 10.66
CA THR A 45 -30.19 -19.96 12.11
C THR A 45 -29.10 -20.64 12.93
N ASN A 46 -28.25 -21.47 12.32
CA ASN A 46 -27.31 -22.32 13.08
C ASN A 46 -26.15 -21.55 13.74
N GLY A 47 -25.52 -20.61 13.03
CA GLY A 47 -24.38 -19.85 13.56
C GLY A 47 -24.77 -18.93 14.73
N PHE A 48 -25.84 -18.16 14.57
CA PHE A 48 -26.36 -17.28 15.64
C PHE A 48 -26.84 -18.07 16.87
N SER A 49 -27.48 -19.23 16.68
CA SER A 49 -27.89 -20.10 17.80
C SER A 49 -26.68 -20.64 18.58
N LEU A 50 -25.64 -21.10 17.88
CA LEU A 50 -24.41 -21.58 18.51
C LEU A 50 -23.70 -20.47 19.30
N ILE A 51 -23.53 -19.29 18.71
CA ILE A 51 -22.93 -18.12 19.37
C ILE A 51 -23.73 -17.70 20.61
N LYS A 52 -25.07 -17.72 20.54
CA LYS A 52 -25.96 -17.38 21.66
C LYS A 52 -25.89 -18.41 22.80
N ASN A 53 -25.77 -19.69 22.49
CA ASN A 53 -25.63 -20.74 23.50
C ASN A 53 -24.25 -20.73 24.15
N VAL A 54 -23.18 -20.56 23.35
CA VAL A 54 -21.81 -20.38 23.85
C VAL A 54 -21.70 -19.12 24.71
N SER A 55 -22.31 -18.00 24.30
CA SER A 55 -22.29 -16.77 25.11
C SER A 55 -23.02 -16.94 26.44
N LYS A 56 -24.16 -17.63 26.48
CA LYS A 56 -24.88 -17.93 27.74
C LYS A 56 -24.09 -18.83 28.68
N LEU A 57 -23.26 -19.73 28.15
CA LEU A 57 -22.39 -20.61 28.93
C LEU A 57 -21.14 -19.90 29.45
N LEU A 58 -20.47 -19.12 28.60
CA LEU A 58 -19.23 -18.42 28.92
C LEU A 58 -19.44 -17.19 29.82
N TRP A 59 -20.53 -16.45 29.62
CA TRP A 59 -20.88 -15.25 30.41
C TRP A 59 -21.93 -15.53 31.51
N GLY A 60 -22.18 -16.81 31.80
CA GLY A 60 -22.99 -17.24 32.95
C GLY A 60 -22.22 -17.12 34.28
N ALA A 61 -22.93 -17.29 35.40
CA ALA A 61 -22.37 -17.19 36.76
C ALA A 61 -21.28 -18.24 37.11
N SER A 62 -20.98 -19.16 36.19
CA SER A 62 -20.06 -20.30 36.34
C SER A 62 -18.59 -19.99 36.00
N LEU A 63 -18.28 -18.88 35.32
CA LEU A 63 -16.89 -18.42 35.11
C LEU A 63 -16.73 -16.97 35.58
N PRO A 64 -15.70 -16.62 36.38
CA PRO A 64 -15.36 -15.24 36.65
C PRO A 64 -15.01 -14.51 35.35
N PRO A 65 -15.74 -13.44 34.93
CA PRO A 65 -15.56 -12.83 33.61
C PRO A 65 -14.13 -12.34 33.35
N GLY A 66 -13.41 -11.90 34.38
CA GLY A 66 -12.01 -11.49 34.27
C GLY A 66 -11.06 -12.62 33.86
N ILE A 67 -11.28 -13.86 34.35
CA ILE A 67 -10.46 -15.02 33.97
C ILE A 67 -10.74 -15.37 32.51
N LEU A 68 -12.02 -15.46 32.11
CA LEU A 68 -12.40 -15.72 30.72
C LEU A 68 -11.77 -14.69 29.76
N ILE A 69 -11.94 -13.39 30.06
CA ILE A 69 -11.38 -12.31 29.24
C ILE A 69 -9.86 -12.40 29.16
N SER A 70 -9.18 -12.72 30.26
CA SER A 70 -7.72 -12.89 30.29
C SER A 70 -7.27 -14.08 29.43
N THR A 71 -7.89 -15.25 29.60
CA THR A 71 -7.56 -16.46 28.82
C THR A 71 -7.81 -16.24 27.33
N VAL A 72 -8.96 -15.67 26.94
CA VAL A 72 -9.28 -15.38 25.53
C VAL A 72 -8.32 -14.35 24.95
N ARG A 73 -7.99 -13.29 25.69
CA ARG A 73 -7.01 -12.27 25.26
C ARG A 73 -5.63 -12.90 25.02
N THR A 74 -5.13 -13.69 25.97
CA THR A 74 -3.84 -14.36 25.85
C THR A 74 -3.83 -15.31 24.66
N ALA A 75 -4.84 -16.18 24.53
CA ALA A 75 -4.94 -17.11 23.39
C ALA A 75 -4.98 -16.36 22.05
N TRP A 76 -5.82 -15.33 21.93
CA TRP A 76 -5.91 -14.50 20.72
C TRP A 76 -4.58 -13.82 20.37
N THR A 77 -3.91 -13.22 21.35
CA THR A 77 -2.62 -12.56 21.16
C THR A 77 -1.53 -13.57 20.76
N SER A 78 -1.45 -14.74 21.40
CA SER A 78 -0.49 -15.79 21.04
C SER A 78 -0.74 -16.33 19.63
N THR A 79 -2.00 -16.60 19.25
CA THR A 79 -2.33 -17.04 17.89
C THR A 79 -2.02 -15.95 16.87
N TRP A 80 -2.31 -14.68 17.17
CA TRP A 80 -1.96 -13.55 16.31
C TRP A 80 -0.45 -13.45 16.07
N GLN A 81 0.38 -13.55 17.12
CA GLN A 81 1.84 -13.52 16.99
C GLN A 81 2.37 -14.67 16.12
N ILE A 82 1.86 -15.90 16.30
CA ILE A 82 2.22 -17.06 15.47
C ILE A 82 1.92 -16.80 13.99
N MET A 83 0.73 -16.28 13.68
CA MET A 83 0.31 -15.99 12.30
C MET A 83 1.09 -14.81 11.70
N MET A 84 1.38 -13.78 12.50
CA MET A 84 2.20 -12.64 12.08
C MET A 84 3.64 -13.06 11.77
N SER A 85 4.24 -13.97 12.53
CA SER A 85 5.60 -14.48 12.25
C SER A 85 5.71 -15.15 10.86
N GLN A 86 4.62 -15.69 10.32
CA GLN A 86 4.55 -16.30 8.99
C GLN A 86 4.28 -15.26 7.89
N LEU A 87 3.38 -14.31 8.14
CA LEU A 87 3.03 -13.24 7.19
C LEU A 87 4.19 -12.26 7.00
N ALA A 88 4.81 -11.86 8.11
CA ALA A 88 5.74 -10.74 8.21
C ALA A 88 6.86 -11.03 9.22
N PRO A 89 7.97 -11.66 8.77
CA PRO A 89 9.11 -11.98 9.63
C PRO A 89 9.66 -10.74 10.34
N SER A 90 9.91 -10.86 11.63
CA SER A 90 10.45 -9.80 12.48
C SER A 90 11.68 -10.26 13.25
N ASP A 91 12.48 -9.29 13.72
CA ASP A 91 13.53 -9.52 14.69
C ASP A 91 12.97 -9.64 16.13
N PRO A 92 13.80 -9.92 17.17
CA PRO A 92 13.35 -10.00 18.55
C PRO A 92 12.78 -8.71 19.16
N SER A 93 12.97 -7.55 18.52
CA SER A 93 12.33 -6.28 18.93
C SER A 93 10.91 -6.14 18.39
N GLY A 94 10.48 -7.04 17.49
CA GLY A 94 9.20 -6.97 16.78
C GLY A 94 9.27 -6.12 15.51
N ALA A 95 10.45 -5.72 15.04
CA ALA A 95 10.62 -4.94 13.83
C ALA A 95 10.62 -5.83 12.57
N TYR A 96 9.74 -5.48 11.62
CA TYR A 96 9.59 -6.22 10.36
C TYR A 96 10.80 -6.07 9.44
N THR A 97 11.28 -7.20 8.91
CA THR A 97 12.28 -7.26 7.84
C THR A 97 11.69 -7.89 6.58
N ARG A 98 11.73 -7.17 5.44
CA ARG A 98 11.28 -7.69 4.14
C ARG A 98 12.23 -8.77 3.62
N PRO A 99 11.77 -10.02 3.41
CA PRO A 99 12.60 -11.05 2.80
C PRO A 99 12.98 -10.69 1.36
N LEU A 100 14.23 -10.92 0.99
CA LEU A 100 14.77 -10.59 -0.34
C LEU A 100 14.17 -11.46 -1.45
N SER A 101 14.05 -10.89 -2.65
CA SER A 101 13.69 -11.63 -3.85
C SER A 101 14.79 -12.62 -4.27
N LYS A 102 14.40 -13.86 -4.57
CA LYS A 102 15.33 -14.97 -4.87
C LYS A 102 15.91 -14.92 -6.28
N PHE A 103 15.10 -14.49 -7.26
CA PHE A 103 15.47 -14.54 -8.67
C PHE A 103 15.85 -13.13 -9.12
N ARG A 104 17.14 -12.91 -9.35
CA ARG A 104 17.70 -11.65 -9.88
C ARG A 104 17.93 -11.79 -11.37
N LEU A 105 17.91 -10.66 -12.08
CA LEU A 105 18.11 -10.64 -13.53
C LEU A 105 19.52 -11.15 -13.88
N ASN A 106 19.64 -12.02 -14.88
CA ASN A 106 20.93 -12.40 -15.47
C ASN A 106 21.08 -11.76 -16.87
N PRO A 107 21.95 -10.76 -17.06
CA PRO A 107 22.14 -10.08 -18.35
C PRO A 107 22.58 -11.00 -19.51
N THR A 108 23.13 -12.18 -19.21
CA THR A 108 23.59 -13.15 -20.22
C THR A 108 22.51 -14.13 -20.70
N ALA A 109 21.32 -14.09 -20.11
CA ALA A 109 20.22 -14.98 -20.48
C ALA A 109 19.54 -14.49 -21.78
N ALA A 110 19.87 -15.12 -22.91
CA ALA A 110 19.17 -14.91 -24.17
C ALA A 110 17.71 -15.41 -24.06
N THR A 111 16.79 -14.51 -23.75
CA THR A 111 15.33 -14.76 -23.68
C THR A 111 14.63 -13.84 -24.69
N THR A 112 13.83 -14.46 -25.56
CA THR A 112 13.12 -13.84 -26.69
C THR A 112 11.65 -13.52 -26.37
N LYS A 113 11.06 -14.23 -25.41
CA LYS A 113 9.61 -14.21 -25.17
C LYS A 113 9.28 -14.09 -23.69
N PHE A 114 9.15 -12.85 -23.23
CA PHE A 114 8.81 -12.51 -21.85
C PHE A 114 7.31 -12.51 -21.61
N HIS A 115 6.91 -12.89 -20.40
CA HIS A 115 5.57 -12.63 -19.87
C HIS A 115 5.69 -12.10 -18.44
N LEU A 116 4.83 -11.16 -18.06
CA LEU A 116 4.86 -10.55 -16.74
C LEU A 116 3.65 -10.98 -15.91
N TYR A 117 3.92 -11.53 -14.73
CA TYR A 117 2.90 -11.84 -13.74
C TYR A 117 2.90 -10.74 -12.66
N VAL A 118 1.72 -10.16 -12.43
CA VAL A 118 1.53 -9.05 -11.49
C VAL A 118 0.34 -9.32 -10.57
N GLY A 119 0.20 -8.51 -9.53
CA GLY A 119 -1.06 -8.35 -8.82
C GLY A 119 -1.24 -6.87 -8.50
N LEU A 120 -2.40 -6.30 -8.87
CA LEU A 120 -2.69 -4.86 -8.74
C LEU A 120 -2.56 -4.30 -7.30
N PRO A 121 -2.83 -5.06 -6.22
CA PRO A 121 -2.54 -4.60 -4.86
C PRO A 121 -1.06 -4.29 -4.64
N CYS A 122 -0.15 -5.05 -5.24
CA CYS A 122 1.27 -4.99 -4.92
C CYS A 122 1.97 -3.73 -5.49
N PRO A 123 2.50 -2.80 -4.66
CA PRO A 123 3.21 -1.62 -5.15
C PRO A 123 4.49 -1.99 -5.91
N TRP A 124 5.15 -3.08 -5.53
CA TRP A 124 6.34 -3.60 -6.22
C TRP A 124 6.02 -4.04 -7.65
N ALA A 125 4.85 -4.66 -7.88
CA ALA A 125 4.40 -5.05 -9.21
C ALA A 125 3.81 -3.88 -10.00
N HIS A 126 3.24 -2.89 -9.31
CA HIS A 126 2.73 -1.67 -9.94
C HIS A 126 3.84 -0.87 -10.64
N ARG A 127 5.08 -0.90 -10.12
CA ARG A 127 6.25 -0.28 -10.76
C ARG A 127 6.48 -0.82 -12.17
N THR A 128 6.43 -2.14 -12.33
CA THR A 128 6.69 -2.80 -13.62
C THR A 128 5.57 -2.56 -14.61
N LEU A 129 4.32 -2.45 -14.14
CA LEU A 129 3.18 -2.02 -14.97
C LEU A 129 3.33 -0.59 -15.50
N ILE A 130 3.73 0.35 -14.64
CA ILE A 130 3.91 1.76 -15.04
C ILE A 130 5.04 1.89 -16.05
N VAL A 131 6.22 1.33 -15.77
CA VAL A 131 7.36 1.43 -16.71
C VAL A 131 7.06 0.70 -18.03
N ARG A 132 6.37 -0.45 -18.00
CA ARG A 132 5.87 -1.13 -19.21
C ARG A 132 4.97 -0.21 -20.05
N ALA A 133 4.02 0.48 -19.43
CA ALA A 133 3.10 1.40 -20.12
C ALA A 133 3.82 2.64 -20.67
N LEU A 134 4.71 3.25 -19.87
CA LEU A 134 5.48 4.44 -20.27
C LEU A 134 6.49 4.16 -21.39
N LYS A 135 7.07 2.96 -21.43
CA LYS A 135 7.95 2.50 -22.53
C LYS A 135 7.18 2.00 -23.76
N GLY A 136 5.87 1.79 -23.63
CA GLY A 136 5.05 1.21 -24.70
C GLY A 136 5.43 -0.24 -25.02
N LEU A 137 5.61 -1.06 -23.96
CA LEU A 137 6.03 -2.46 -24.04
C LEU A 137 4.83 -3.44 -23.95
N GLU A 138 3.61 -2.99 -24.27
CA GLU A 138 2.43 -3.79 -23.97
C GLU A 138 2.35 -5.11 -24.74
N GLU A 139 2.70 -5.07 -26.03
CA GLU A 139 2.78 -6.23 -26.92
C GLU A 139 4.04 -7.07 -26.66
N ALA A 140 5.17 -6.40 -26.38
CA ALA A 140 6.46 -7.05 -26.16
C ALA A 140 6.52 -7.86 -24.85
N VAL A 141 5.79 -7.41 -23.82
CA VAL A 141 5.69 -8.10 -22.53
C VAL A 141 4.21 -8.20 -22.13
N PRO A 142 3.48 -9.24 -22.59
CA PRO A 142 2.11 -9.47 -22.17
C PRO A 142 1.99 -9.75 -20.66
N VAL A 143 0.80 -9.56 -20.11
CA VAL A 143 0.56 -9.61 -18.65
C VAL A 143 -0.52 -10.62 -18.28
N SER A 144 -0.30 -11.36 -17.19
CA SER A 144 -1.34 -12.06 -16.43
C SER A 144 -1.49 -11.36 -15.07
N VAL A 145 -2.71 -10.92 -14.74
CA VAL A 145 -2.99 -10.17 -13.51
C VAL A 145 -3.64 -11.09 -12.48
N ALA A 146 -2.95 -11.38 -11.38
CA ALA A 146 -3.53 -12.10 -10.26
C ALA A 146 -4.37 -11.17 -9.38
N GLY A 147 -5.56 -11.65 -8.99
CA GLY A 147 -6.37 -11.10 -7.92
C GLY A 147 -5.98 -11.70 -6.55
N HIS A 148 -6.77 -11.37 -5.53
CA HIS A 148 -6.56 -11.83 -4.17
C HIS A 148 -7.22 -13.19 -3.90
N GLY A 149 -6.45 -14.15 -3.35
CA GLY A 149 -6.95 -15.40 -2.78
C GLY A 149 -7.35 -15.25 -1.31
N LEU A 150 -8.25 -16.12 -0.84
CA LEU A 150 -8.74 -16.10 0.55
C LEU A 150 -7.69 -16.58 1.58
N ASP A 151 -6.69 -17.33 1.12
CA ASP A 151 -5.58 -17.89 1.91
C ASP A 151 -4.31 -17.02 1.87
N GLY A 152 -4.39 -15.82 1.27
CA GLY A 152 -3.24 -14.96 1.03
C GLY A 152 -2.51 -15.20 -0.30
N SER A 153 -2.97 -16.13 -1.14
CA SER A 153 -2.34 -16.44 -2.42
C SER A 153 -2.70 -15.45 -3.54
N TRP A 154 -1.90 -15.48 -4.61
CA TRP A 154 -2.13 -14.75 -5.86
C TRP A 154 -2.90 -15.66 -6.82
N GLU A 155 -4.20 -15.42 -7.01
CA GLU A 155 -5.10 -16.27 -7.80
C GLU A 155 -5.43 -15.63 -9.16
N PHE A 156 -5.48 -16.45 -10.21
CA PHE A 156 -5.94 -16.02 -11.53
C PHE A 156 -7.44 -16.25 -11.66
N LYS A 157 -8.17 -15.24 -12.15
CA LYS A 157 -9.64 -15.21 -12.15
C LYS A 157 -10.16 -14.63 -13.46
N ASP A 158 -11.23 -15.21 -13.98
CA ASP A 158 -11.91 -14.68 -15.15
C ASP A 158 -12.83 -13.54 -14.73
N VAL A 159 -12.29 -12.32 -14.71
CA VAL A 159 -13.05 -11.10 -14.44
C VAL A 159 -13.42 -10.47 -15.78
N PRO A 160 -14.71 -10.25 -16.08
CA PRO A 160 -15.11 -9.57 -17.31
C PRO A 160 -14.49 -8.17 -17.39
N ASP A 161 -13.78 -7.92 -18.47
CA ASP A 161 -13.29 -6.59 -18.82
C ASP A 161 -14.50 -5.75 -19.28
N LYS A 162 -14.94 -4.82 -18.42
CA LYS A 162 -16.14 -4.01 -18.65
C LYS A 162 -15.82 -2.64 -19.23
N ASP A 163 -14.66 -2.11 -18.87
CA ASP A 163 -14.16 -0.80 -19.23
C ASP A 163 -12.67 -0.97 -19.56
N ASN A 164 -12.34 -1.04 -20.86
CA ASN A 164 -11.00 -1.37 -21.40
C ASN A 164 -9.86 -0.43 -20.93
N ASP A 165 -10.17 0.59 -20.14
CA ASP A 165 -9.26 1.66 -19.70
C ASP A 165 -8.56 1.38 -18.36
N ILE A 166 -8.96 0.34 -17.60
CA ILE A 166 -8.33 0.01 -16.29
C ILE A 166 -8.03 -1.49 -16.20
N LEU A 167 -6.80 -1.83 -15.78
CA LEU A 167 -6.42 -3.23 -15.59
C LEU A 167 -7.28 -3.93 -14.52
N VAL A 168 -7.73 -5.15 -14.84
CA VAL A 168 -8.48 -6.05 -13.95
C VAL A 168 -7.75 -7.39 -13.79
N PRO A 169 -8.08 -8.22 -12.78
CA PRO A 169 -7.55 -9.59 -12.70
C PRO A 169 -7.90 -10.41 -13.94
N THR A 170 -7.03 -11.35 -14.31
CA THR A 170 -7.19 -12.19 -15.50
C THR A 170 -6.94 -13.66 -15.16
N MET A 171 -7.44 -14.55 -16.02
CA MET A 171 -6.90 -15.90 -16.09
C MET A 171 -5.41 -15.87 -16.45
N ASP A 172 -4.67 -16.92 -16.09
CA ASP A 172 -3.31 -17.10 -16.60
C ASP A 172 -3.35 -17.31 -18.11
N ARG A 173 -2.72 -16.38 -18.85
CA ARG A 173 -2.70 -16.36 -20.31
C ARG A 173 -1.66 -17.31 -20.92
N VAL A 174 -0.69 -17.80 -20.12
CA VAL A 174 0.43 -18.63 -20.62
C VAL A 174 0.31 -20.08 -20.16
N ASN A 175 0.36 -20.35 -18.86
CA ASN A 175 0.49 -21.71 -18.32
C ASN A 175 -0.85 -22.34 -17.89
N ARG A 176 -1.95 -21.56 -17.89
CA ARG A 176 -3.29 -21.94 -17.43
C ARG A 176 -3.34 -22.41 -15.97
N CYS A 177 -2.41 -21.93 -15.14
CA CYS A 177 -2.40 -22.17 -13.70
C CYS A 177 -3.56 -21.43 -12.99
N ARG A 178 -3.97 -21.93 -11.82
CA ARG A 178 -4.99 -21.31 -10.97
C ARG A 178 -4.42 -20.21 -10.08
N ASN A 179 -3.16 -20.34 -9.69
CA ASN A 179 -2.47 -19.40 -8.82
C ASN A 179 -0.99 -19.28 -9.20
N LEU A 180 -0.34 -18.23 -8.72
CA LEU A 180 1.06 -17.95 -9.01
C LEU A 180 2.02 -19.03 -8.47
N LYS A 181 1.67 -19.70 -7.36
CA LYS A 181 2.49 -20.76 -6.77
C LYS A 181 2.64 -21.96 -7.71
N GLU A 182 1.59 -22.31 -8.43
CA GLU A 182 1.64 -23.31 -9.51
C GLU A 182 2.60 -22.89 -10.62
N VAL A 183 2.57 -21.62 -11.08
CA VAL A 183 3.49 -21.13 -12.11
C VAL A 183 4.96 -21.23 -11.66
N TYR A 184 5.27 -20.81 -10.43
CA TYR A 184 6.61 -20.96 -9.85
C TYR A 184 7.09 -22.42 -9.81
N ARG A 185 6.19 -23.38 -9.62
CA ARG A 185 6.51 -24.82 -9.62
C ARG A 185 6.79 -25.40 -11.00
N LEU A 186 6.44 -24.70 -12.09
CA LEU A 186 6.74 -25.13 -13.46
C LEU A 186 8.21 -24.92 -13.86
N ARG A 187 8.97 -24.08 -13.15
CA ARG A 187 10.42 -23.91 -13.34
C ARG A 187 11.14 -25.25 -13.19
N LYS A 188 12.21 -25.48 -13.96
CA LYS A 188 13.00 -26.70 -13.89
C LYS A 188 13.52 -26.92 -12.47
N GLY A 189 13.22 -28.10 -11.90
CA GLY A 189 13.54 -28.47 -10.52
C GLY A 189 12.52 -28.03 -9.46
N GLY A 190 11.46 -27.29 -9.85
CA GLY A 190 10.40 -26.82 -8.97
C GLY A 190 10.80 -25.66 -8.06
N TYR A 191 9.80 -25.07 -7.38
CA TYR A 191 10.01 -24.07 -6.35
C TYR A 191 8.82 -24.02 -5.37
N ASP A 192 9.07 -24.30 -4.10
CA ASP A 192 8.08 -24.21 -3.00
C ASP A 192 8.33 -23.05 -2.02
N GLY A 193 9.20 -22.10 -2.40
CA GLY A 193 9.39 -20.86 -1.63
C GLY A 193 8.30 -19.82 -1.86
N ARG A 194 8.56 -18.57 -1.46
CA ARG A 194 7.58 -17.47 -1.57
C ARG A 194 7.33 -17.10 -3.03
N ALA A 195 6.16 -17.46 -3.55
CA ALA A 195 5.67 -17.00 -4.85
C ALA A 195 5.23 -15.53 -4.76
N THR A 196 6.04 -14.62 -5.29
CA THR A 196 5.81 -13.16 -5.21
C THR A 196 5.59 -12.53 -6.57
N VAL A 197 4.81 -11.44 -6.60
CA VAL A 197 4.70 -10.51 -7.73
C VAL A 197 5.55 -9.25 -7.48
N PRO A 198 6.17 -8.65 -8.50
CA PRO A 198 6.16 -9.05 -9.90
C PRO A 198 7.01 -10.30 -10.15
N MET A 199 6.67 -11.06 -11.20
CA MET A 199 7.50 -12.13 -11.73
C MET A 199 7.62 -11.97 -13.24
N LEU A 200 8.84 -11.75 -13.72
CA LEU A 200 9.19 -11.81 -15.13
C LEU A 200 9.51 -13.27 -15.49
N TRP A 201 8.82 -13.78 -16.51
CA TRP A 201 8.82 -15.19 -16.91
C TRP A 201 9.30 -15.37 -18.35
N ASP A 202 10.15 -16.36 -18.57
CA ASP A 202 10.53 -16.85 -19.89
C ASP A 202 9.51 -17.91 -20.33
N VAL A 203 8.71 -17.59 -21.34
CA VAL A 203 7.62 -18.45 -21.83
C VAL A 203 8.15 -19.74 -22.46
N GLU A 204 9.28 -19.68 -23.15
CA GLU A 204 9.82 -20.79 -23.93
C GLU A 204 10.59 -21.78 -23.04
N LYS A 205 11.43 -21.25 -22.15
CA LYS A 205 12.18 -22.07 -21.19
C LYS A 205 11.33 -22.54 -20.01
N LYS A 206 10.17 -21.90 -19.78
CA LYS A 206 9.34 -22.02 -18.58
C LYS A 206 10.12 -21.68 -17.31
N GLU A 207 10.74 -20.51 -17.30
CA GLU A 207 11.68 -20.11 -16.24
C GLU A 207 11.37 -18.76 -15.61
N VAL A 208 11.57 -18.68 -14.29
CA VAL A 208 11.56 -17.39 -13.58
C VAL A 208 12.85 -16.64 -13.93
N VAL A 209 12.72 -15.55 -14.69
CA VAL A 209 13.83 -14.67 -15.10
C VAL A 209 14.22 -13.73 -13.96
N CYS A 210 13.23 -13.07 -13.37
CA CYS A 210 13.44 -12.15 -12.26
C CYS A 210 12.17 -12.01 -11.42
N ASN A 211 12.32 -11.83 -10.11
CA ASN A 211 11.24 -11.41 -9.21
C ASN A 211 11.64 -10.28 -8.25
N GLU A 212 12.70 -9.52 -8.56
CA GLU A 212 12.94 -8.21 -7.97
C GLU A 212 12.35 -7.11 -8.86
N SER A 213 11.55 -6.24 -8.25
CA SER A 213 10.84 -5.16 -8.93
C SER A 213 11.75 -4.11 -9.55
N TYR A 214 12.88 -3.79 -8.89
CA TYR A 214 13.80 -2.76 -9.36
C TYR A 214 14.59 -3.22 -10.59
N ASP A 215 15.16 -4.43 -10.55
CA ASP A 215 15.82 -5.07 -11.69
C ASP A 215 14.91 -5.12 -12.93
N ILE A 216 13.62 -5.41 -12.75
CA ILE A 216 12.66 -5.49 -13.87
C ILE A 216 12.39 -4.11 -14.47
N ILE A 217 12.26 -3.04 -13.66
CA ILE A 217 12.06 -1.69 -14.21
C ILE A 217 13.32 -1.11 -14.86
N GLU A 218 14.52 -1.41 -14.35
CA GLU A 218 15.76 -1.07 -15.05
C GLU A 218 15.87 -1.82 -16.38
N PHE A 219 15.54 -3.12 -16.40
CA PHE A 219 15.52 -3.91 -17.63
C PHE A 219 14.49 -3.41 -18.66
N PHE A 220 13.29 -3.01 -18.22
CA PHE A 220 12.29 -2.41 -19.11
C PHE A 220 12.70 -1.02 -19.60
N ASN A 221 13.44 -0.25 -18.79
CA ASN A 221 13.88 1.11 -19.14
C ASN A 221 14.86 1.12 -20.32
N SER A 222 15.86 0.22 -20.32
CA SER A 222 16.93 0.22 -21.33
C SER A 222 17.13 -1.11 -22.07
N GLY A 223 16.94 -2.25 -21.39
CA GLY A 223 17.20 -3.59 -21.94
C GLY A 223 16.20 -4.08 -22.99
N LEU A 224 15.03 -3.44 -23.11
CA LEU A 224 14.01 -3.76 -24.12
C LEU A 224 13.75 -2.61 -25.12
N ASN A 225 14.71 -1.69 -25.29
CA ASN A 225 14.55 -0.53 -26.18
C ASN A 225 14.20 -0.89 -27.63
N GLU A 226 14.75 -1.98 -28.17
CA GLU A 226 14.45 -2.44 -29.54
C GLU A 226 12.99 -2.91 -29.73
N LEU A 227 12.28 -3.21 -28.63
CA LEU A 227 10.87 -3.65 -28.63
C LEU A 227 9.91 -2.59 -28.08
N ALA A 228 10.42 -1.44 -27.65
CA ALA A 228 9.64 -0.36 -27.04
C ALA A 228 9.03 0.55 -28.10
N GLN A 229 7.76 0.95 -27.96
CA GLN A 229 7.18 2.04 -28.78
C GLN A 229 7.79 3.40 -28.42
N HIS A 230 8.38 3.52 -27.22
CA HIS A 230 9.01 4.75 -26.72
C HIS A 230 10.49 4.49 -26.33
N PRO A 231 11.36 4.16 -27.32
CA PRO A 231 12.75 3.77 -27.06
C PRO A 231 13.58 4.94 -26.49
N GLY A 232 13.31 6.17 -26.95
CA GLY A 232 13.99 7.38 -26.48
C GLY A 232 13.56 7.88 -25.09
N LEU A 233 12.56 7.28 -24.44
CA LEU A 233 12.25 7.59 -23.05
C LEU A 233 13.24 6.88 -22.13
N ASP A 234 14.06 7.65 -21.42
CA ASP A 234 14.97 7.15 -20.38
C ASP A 234 14.62 7.73 -19.01
N LEU A 235 14.18 6.85 -18.10
CA LEU A 235 13.80 7.09 -16.71
C LEU A 235 14.97 6.86 -15.74
N SER A 236 16.13 6.39 -16.21
CA SER A 236 17.35 6.22 -15.42
C SER A 236 18.60 6.66 -16.21
N PRO A 237 18.61 7.92 -16.69
CA PRO A 237 19.69 8.41 -17.53
C PRO A 237 20.98 8.55 -16.71
N VAL A 238 22.13 8.39 -17.37
CA VAL A 238 23.44 8.31 -16.71
C VAL A 238 23.72 9.54 -15.83
N GLU A 239 23.34 10.73 -16.30
CA GLU A 239 23.54 11.99 -15.59
C GLU A 239 22.68 12.18 -14.33
N LEU A 240 21.61 11.40 -14.13
CA LEU A 240 20.78 11.42 -12.90
C LEU A 240 20.96 10.18 -12.03
N LYS A 241 21.79 9.21 -12.44
CA LYS A 241 21.84 7.89 -11.79
C LYS A 241 22.24 7.97 -10.31
N GLU A 242 23.21 8.81 -9.96
CA GLU A 242 23.65 9.00 -8.57
C GLU A 242 22.53 9.61 -7.70
N GLU A 243 21.78 10.59 -8.23
CA GLU A 243 20.66 11.23 -7.54
C GLU A 243 19.47 10.25 -7.37
N ILE A 244 19.19 9.43 -8.38
CA ILE A 244 18.21 8.34 -8.32
C ILE A 244 18.61 7.33 -7.23
N GLU A 245 19.89 6.96 -7.14
CA GLU A 245 20.40 6.06 -6.11
C GLU A 245 20.34 6.67 -4.70
N GLU A 246 20.62 7.97 -4.54
CA GLU A 246 20.46 8.68 -3.25
C GLU A 246 19.00 8.69 -2.81
N TRP A 247 18.07 9.08 -3.68
CA TRP A 247 16.64 9.09 -3.35
C TRP A 247 16.12 7.70 -3.01
N ASN A 248 16.46 6.67 -3.79
CA ASN A 248 16.04 5.30 -3.51
C ASN A 248 16.61 4.78 -2.17
N ARG A 249 17.83 5.18 -1.78
CA ARG A 249 18.45 4.82 -0.49
C ARG A 249 17.66 5.30 0.72
N VAL A 250 16.92 6.40 0.58
CA VAL A 250 16.04 6.96 1.63
C VAL A 250 14.60 6.47 1.48
N ILE A 251 14.05 6.51 0.26
CA ILE A 251 12.65 6.19 -0.04
C ILE A 251 12.35 4.70 0.18
N TYR A 252 13.26 3.79 -0.16
CA TYR A 252 13.03 2.35 0.05
C TYR A 252 12.85 1.97 1.53
N PRO A 253 13.81 2.20 2.45
CA PRO A 253 13.69 1.76 3.84
C PRO A 253 12.63 2.53 4.64
N ASN A 254 12.43 3.82 4.34
CA ASN A 254 11.61 4.71 5.17
C ASN A 254 10.21 4.95 4.62
N VAL A 255 9.97 4.82 3.31
CA VAL A 255 8.65 5.05 2.70
C VAL A 255 8.08 3.77 2.12
N ASN A 256 8.73 3.18 1.10
CA ASN A 256 8.20 2.02 0.40
C ASN A 256 8.08 0.79 1.32
N ASN A 257 9.14 0.52 2.09
CA ASN A 257 9.15 -0.50 3.12
C ASN A 257 8.71 0.06 4.48
N GLY A 258 8.81 1.38 4.71
CA GLY A 258 8.41 2.02 5.97
C GLY A 258 6.94 1.83 6.32
N VAL A 259 6.03 1.94 5.34
CA VAL A 259 4.60 1.65 5.57
C VAL A 259 4.37 0.19 5.98
N TYR A 260 5.14 -0.76 5.44
CA TYR A 260 5.09 -2.16 5.86
C TYR A 260 5.73 -2.38 7.23
N ARG A 261 6.82 -1.67 7.56
CA ARG A 261 7.42 -1.67 8.91
C ARG A 261 6.41 -1.20 9.95
N CYS A 262 5.60 -0.18 9.64
CA CYS A 262 4.48 0.26 10.50
C CYS A 262 3.39 -0.83 10.59
N GLY A 263 2.89 -1.30 9.45
CA GLY A 263 1.74 -2.21 9.40
C GLY A 263 2.00 -3.62 9.94
N PHE A 264 3.26 -4.07 9.93
CA PHE A 264 3.69 -5.39 10.38
C PHE A 264 4.49 -5.36 11.69
N ALA A 265 4.63 -4.22 12.35
CA ALA A 265 5.26 -4.15 13.67
C ALA A 265 4.53 -5.06 14.68
N GLN A 266 5.31 -5.85 15.43
CA GLN A 266 4.80 -6.80 16.44
C GLN A 266 4.97 -6.28 17.89
N SER A 267 5.52 -5.06 18.04
CA SER A 267 5.70 -4.30 19.28
C SER A 267 5.34 -2.83 19.06
N GLN A 268 5.13 -2.08 20.16
CA GLN A 268 4.85 -0.64 20.08
C GLN A 268 6.11 0.13 19.66
N GLU A 269 7.26 -0.29 20.20
CA GLU A 269 8.56 0.33 19.99
C GLU A 269 9.01 0.24 18.52
N ALA A 270 8.81 -0.92 17.88
CA ALA A 270 9.10 -1.10 16.47
C ALA A 270 8.18 -0.26 15.56
N TYR A 271 6.90 -0.12 15.94
CA TYR A 271 5.95 0.74 15.26
C TYR A 271 6.36 2.23 15.40
N ASP A 272 6.69 2.68 16.61
CA ASP A 272 7.04 4.08 16.90
C ASP A 272 8.28 4.53 16.12
N VAL A 273 9.31 3.67 16.03
CA VAL A 273 10.49 3.92 15.17
C VAL A 273 10.08 3.98 13.69
N ALA A 274 9.32 2.98 13.20
CA ALA A 274 8.94 2.91 11.79
C ALA A 274 8.07 4.09 11.34
N VAL A 275 7.12 4.52 12.18
CA VAL A 275 6.20 5.63 11.86
C VAL A 275 6.91 6.98 11.98
N SER A 276 7.88 7.12 12.89
CA SER A 276 8.75 8.29 12.98
C SER A 276 9.61 8.44 11.72
N ASP A 277 10.32 7.38 11.31
CA ASP A 277 11.13 7.34 10.08
C ASP A 277 10.30 7.70 8.84
N LEU A 278 9.11 7.11 8.73
CA LEU A 278 8.18 7.32 7.62
C LEU A 278 7.78 8.78 7.51
N PHE A 279 7.23 9.35 8.57
CA PHE A 279 6.72 10.71 8.51
C PHE A 279 7.83 11.76 8.43
N SER A 280 8.97 11.57 9.11
CA SER A 280 10.15 12.44 8.93
C SER A 280 10.65 12.45 7.48
N THR A 281 10.58 11.29 6.81
CA THR A 281 10.97 11.18 5.40
C THR A 281 9.91 11.79 4.46
N LEU A 282 8.62 11.61 4.72
CA LEU A 282 7.55 12.26 3.94
C LEU A 282 7.60 13.79 4.10
N ASP A 283 7.84 14.29 5.31
CA ASP A 283 8.01 15.71 5.59
C ASP A 283 9.19 16.28 4.74
N ARG A 284 10.37 15.63 4.75
CA ARG A 284 11.52 16.00 3.89
C ARG A 284 11.21 15.97 2.39
N ILE A 285 10.44 15.01 1.90
CA ILE A 285 10.09 14.90 0.48
C ILE A 285 9.08 15.99 0.08
N ASP A 286 8.11 16.32 0.93
CA ASP A 286 7.16 17.41 0.67
C ASP A 286 7.88 18.76 0.54
N ASP A 287 8.86 19.03 1.41
CA ASP A 287 9.70 20.24 1.33
C ASP A 287 10.48 20.31 0.01
N HIS A 288 11.17 19.23 -0.38
CA HIS A 288 11.91 19.14 -1.65
C HIS A 288 11.00 19.36 -2.88
N LEU A 289 9.83 18.71 -2.88
CA LEU A 289 8.85 18.83 -3.96
C LEU A 289 8.16 20.22 -4.01
N GLY A 290 8.44 21.12 -3.06
CA GLY A 290 8.03 22.51 -3.10
C GLY A 290 8.85 23.36 -4.09
N SER A 291 10.09 22.98 -4.37
CA SER A 291 10.97 23.67 -5.32
C SER A 291 11.31 22.85 -6.57
N SER A 292 11.17 21.52 -6.51
CA SER A 292 11.42 20.60 -7.63
C SER A 292 10.13 19.96 -8.14
N ARG A 293 9.96 19.75 -9.46
CA ARG A 293 8.75 19.09 -10.02
C ARG A 293 8.72 17.60 -9.66
N TYR A 294 9.85 16.93 -9.82
CA TYR A 294 10.10 15.52 -9.52
C TYR A 294 11.25 15.38 -8.51
N LEU A 295 11.59 14.15 -8.11
CA LEU A 295 12.69 13.92 -7.17
C LEU A 295 14.03 14.39 -7.73
N CYS A 296 14.32 14.10 -9.00
CA CYS A 296 15.56 14.48 -9.69
C CYS A 296 15.36 15.68 -10.63
N GLY A 297 14.83 16.78 -10.08
CA GLY A 297 14.58 18.01 -10.83
C GLY A 297 13.33 17.98 -11.72
N ASP A 298 13.52 18.28 -13.01
CA ASP A 298 12.43 18.47 -14.00
C ASP A 298 12.01 17.20 -14.76
N ARG A 299 12.75 16.09 -14.59
CA ARG A 299 12.52 14.83 -15.31
C ARG A 299 11.92 13.78 -14.38
N LEU A 300 10.95 13.03 -14.89
CA LEU A 300 10.44 11.81 -14.25
C LEU A 300 11.51 10.72 -14.30
N THR A 301 11.76 10.06 -13.18
CA THR A 301 12.76 8.98 -13.05
C THR A 301 12.19 7.70 -12.44
N LEU A 302 12.98 6.63 -12.42
CA LEU A 302 12.63 5.40 -11.70
C LEU A 302 12.44 5.62 -10.19
N ALA A 303 13.13 6.60 -9.57
CA ALA A 303 12.89 6.96 -8.17
C ALA A 303 11.45 7.48 -7.97
N ASP A 304 10.95 8.28 -8.92
CA ASP A 304 9.60 8.83 -8.86
C ASP A 304 8.54 7.73 -8.96
N ILE A 305 8.73 6.77 -9.87
CA ILE A 305 7.85 5.59 -9.99
C ILE A 305 7.91 4.75 -8.70
N CYS A 306 9.10 4.55 -8.13
CA CYS A 306 9.27 3.83 -6.87
C CYS A 306 8.50 4.48 -5.72
N LEU A 307 8.50 5.81 -5.62
CA LEU A 307 7.73 6.57 -4.62
C LEU A 307 6.22 6.56 -4.90
N PHE A 308 5.81 6.89 -6.13
CA PHE A 308 4.41 7.01 -6.55
C PHE A 308 3.57 5.78 -6.19
N THR A 309 4.11 4.57 -6.42
CA THR A 309 3.37 3.33 -6.10
C THR A 309 3.04 3.15 -4.62
N THR A 310 3.78 3.81 -3.72
CA THR A 310 3.43 3.91 -2.29
C THR A 310 2.43 5.04 -2.03
N LEU A 311 2.67 6.23 -2.59
CA LEU A 311 1.78 7.39 -2.39
C LEU A 311 0.33 7.11 -2.79
N ILE A 312 0.12 6.53 -3.98
CA ILE A 312 -1.23 6.23 -4.50
C ILE A 312 -2.01 5.19 -3.67
N ARG A 313 -1.36 4.52 -2.72
CA ARG A 313 -1.97 3.56 -1.77
C ARG A 313 -2.11 4.13 -0.35
N PHE A 314 -1.57 5.32 -0.08
CA PHE A 314 -1.39 5.82 1.28
C PHE A 314 -2.72 6.07 2.00
N ASP A 315 -3.58 6.92 1.43
CA ASP A 315 -4.88 7.24 2.04
C ASP A 315 -5.94 6.14 1.84
N LEU A 316 -5.78 5.30 0.81
CA LEU A 316 -6.65 4.13 0.57
C LEU A 316 -6.42 3.00 1.59
N VAL A 317 -5.17 2.77 1.97
CA VAL A 317 -4.74 1.56 2.70
C VAL A 317 -3.86 1.89 3.89
N TYR A 318 -2.69 2.49 3.68
CA TYR A 318 -1.64 2.54 4.70
C TYR A 318 -2.01 3.39 5.91
N ASN A 319 -2.73 4.50 5.68
CA ASN A 319 -3.24 5.36 6.73
C ASN A 319 -4.12 4.58 7.74
N VAL A 320 -5.00 3.71 7.25
CA VAL A 320 -5.95 2.96 8.09
C VAL A 320 -5.38 1.60 8.52
N LEU A 321 -5.08 0.70 7.57
CA LEU A 321 -4.70 -0.69 7.86
C LEU A 321 -3.32 -0.78 8.52
N PHE A 322 -2.35 -0.02 8.01
CA PHE A 322 -0.97 0.01 8.52
C PHE A 322 -0.75 1.10 9.58
N LYS A 323 -1.83 1.77 10.02
CA LYS A 323 -1.82 2.80 11.06
C LYS A 323 -0.89 3.98 10.76
N CYS A 324 -0.60 4.28 9.50
CA CYS A 324 0.20 5.44 9.11
C CYS A 324 -0.63 6.74 9.24
N THR A 325 -1.04 7.10 10.47
CA THR A 325 -2.15 8.02 10.75
C THR A 325 -1.75 9.46 11.09
N LYS A 326 -0.46 9.77 11.35
CA LYS A 326 -0.01 11.12 11.78
C LYS A 326 -0.53 12.24 10.88
N LYS A 327 -0.56 12.00 9.57
CA LYS A 327 -1.01 12.92 8.53
C LYS A 327 -1.43 12.11 7.29
N LYS A 328 -2.53 12.48 6.63
CA LYS A 328 -2.95 11.91 5.34
C LYS A 328 -2.11 12.49 4.21
N LEU A 329 -2.03 11.78 3.09
CA LEU A 329 -1.31 12.26 1.92
C LEU A 329 -1.93 13.56 1.39
N LEU A 330 -3.26 13.67 1.34
CA LEU A 330 -3.96 14.89 0.94
C LEU A 330 -3.56 16.15 1.73
N GLU A 331 -3.08 16.00 2.97
CA GLU A 331 -2.66 17.12 3.83
C GLU A 331 -1.23 17.60 3.51
N TYR A 332 -0.51 16.93 2.62
CA TYR A 332 0.79 17.36 2.10
C TYR A 332 0.61 18.10 0.77
N THR A 333 1.01 19.37 0.73
CA THR A 333 0.74 20.27 -0.40
C THR A 333 1.42 19.81 -1.67
N ASN A 334 2.70 19.41 -1.58
CA ASN A 334 3.52 19.10 -2.74
C ASN A 334 3.44 17.62 -3.10
N LEU A 335 3.54 16.71 -2.13
CA LEU A 335 3.41 15.25 -2.32
C LEU A 335 2.07 14.86 -2.95
N HIS A 336 0.95 15.43 -2.51
CA HIS A 336 -0.36 15.11 -3.09
C HIS A 336 -0.48 15.64 -4.53
N ALA A 337 0.00 16.86 -4.78
CA ALA A 337 0.04 17.41 -6.13
C ALA A 337 0.97 16.59 -7.06
N TYR A 338 2.13 16.16 -6.56
CA TYR A 338 3.12 15.33 -7.24
C TYR A 338 2.57 13.94 -7.59
N MET A 339 1.87 13.29 -6.66
CA MET A 339 1.19 12.04 -6.93
C MET A 339 0.16 12.20 -8.05
N ARG A 340 -0.61 13.30 -8.07
CA ARG A 340 -1.57 13.58 -9.15
C ARG A 340 -0.89 13.89 -10.48
N ASP A 341 0.22 14.63 -10.49
CA ASP A 341 1.02 14.91 -11.70
C ASP A 341 1.45 13.58 -12.37
N ILE A 342 2.00 12.64 -11.60
CA ILE A 342 2.38 11.30 -12.11
C ILE A 342 1.16 10.47 -12.53
N TYR A 343 0.07 10.50 -11.76
CA TYR A 343 -1.17 9.79 -12.09
C TYR A 343 -1.79 10.26 -13.43
N GLN A 344 -1.66 11.55 -13.74
CA GLN A 344 -2.19 12.19 -14.94
C GLN A 344 -1.35 11.92 -16.20
N ILE A 345 -0.16 11.33 -16.07
CA ILE A 345 0.64 10.91 -17.22
C ILE A 345 -0.15 9.83 -18.01
N PRO A 346 -0.26 9.94 -19.34
CA PRO A 346 -0.99 8.96 -20.15
C PRO A 346 -0.63 7.51 -19.82
N LYS A 347 -1.66 6.65 -19.79
CA LYS A 347 -1.62 5.24 -19.37
C LYS A 347 -1.31 4.96 -17.88
N VAL A 348 -0.89 5.93 -17.05
CA VAL A 348 -0.60 5.65 -15.62
C VAL A 348 -1.88 5.37 -14.83
N ALA A 349 -2.94 6.18 -15.01
CA ALA A 349 -4.25 5.96 -14.38
C ALA A 349 -4.82 4.55 -14.67
N ALA A 350 -4.59 4.00 -15.87
CA ALA A 350 -5.03 2.67 -16.28
C ALA A 350 -4.43 1.52 -15.46
N THR A 351 -3.26 1.75 -14.84
CA THR A 351 -2.61 0.77 -13.96
C THR A 351 -3.16 0.79 -12.52
N CYS A 352 -3.95 1.83 -12.17
CA CYS A 352 -4.37 2.16 -10.81
C CYS A 352 -5.79 1.67 -10.48
N ASN A 353 -6.03 0.35 -10.43
CA ASN A 353 -7.32 -0.19 -9.99
C ASN A 353 -7.48 -0.09 -8.46
N PHE A 354 -8.16 0.95 -7.97
CA PHE A 354 -8.29 1.21 -6.54
C PHE A 354 -9.13 0.18 -5.77
N LEU A 355 -10.13 -0.44 -6.40
CA LEU A 355 -10.94 -1.47 -5.76
C LEU A 355 -10.12 -2.74 -5.51
N GLU A 356 -9.38 -3.21 -6.52
CA GLU A 356 -8.47 -4.35 -6.35
C GLU A 356 -7.35 -4.04 -5.37
N ILE A 357 -6.78 -2.82 -5.39
CA ILE A 357 -5.83 -2.36 -4.37
C ILE A 357 -6.42 -2.51 -2.97
N MET A 358 -7.60 -1.94 -2.71
CA MET A 358 -8.19 -2.02 -1.38
C MET A 358 -8.53 -3.47 -1.00
N ASP A 359 -9.21 -4.23 -1.86
CA ASP A 359 -9.56 -5.63 -1.56
C ASP A 359 -8.31 -6.50 -1.28
N GLY A 360 -7.25 -6.35 -2.07
CA GLY A 360 -6.03 -7.11 -1.87
C GLY A 360 -5.21 -6.72 -0.64
N TYR A 361 -5.49 -5.60 0.03
CA TYR A 361 -4.93 -5.33 1.37
C TYR A 361 -5.90 -5.73 2.48
N TYR A 362 -7.16 -5.28 2.41
CA TYR A 362 -8.13 -5.49 3.49
C TYR A 362 -8.65 -6.94 3.58
N ARG A 363 -8.56 -7.76 2.51
CA ARG A 363 -9.01 -9.17 2.52
C ARG A 363 -7.87 -10.19 2.55
N MET A 364 -6.72 -9.89 1.97
CA MET A 364 -5.59 -10.83 1.85
C MET A 364 -4.73 -10.88 3.11
N LEU A 365 -4.54 -9.75 3.80
CA LEU A 365 -3.59 -9.64 4.92
C LEU A 365 -4.18 -10.11 6.25
N PHE A 366 -4.58 -11.38 6.31
CA PHE A 366 -4.84 -12.06 7.57
C PHE A 366 -3.51 -12.34 8.29
N PRO A 367 -3.33 -11.98 9.57
CA PRO A 367 -4.35 -11.61 10.57
C PRO A 367 -4.45 -10.10 10.88
N LEU A 368 -3.96 -9.19 10.01
CA LEU A 368 -4.07 -7.74 10.26
C LEU A 368 -5.52 -7.24 10.24
N ASN A 369 -6.36 -7.80 9.36
CA ASN A 369 -7.80 -7.48 9.30
C ASN A 369 -8.66 -8.76 9.37
N PRO A 370 -8.85 -9.36 10.56
CA PRO A 370 -9.51 -10.66 10.69
C PRO A 370 -10.96 -10.74 10.17
N GLY A 371 -11.65 -9.60 10.08
CA GLY A 371 -13.02 -9.54 9.54
C GLY A 371 -13.10 -9.42 8.01
N SER A 372 -11.97 -9.22 7.33
CA SER A 372 -11.88 -8.95 5.88
C SER A 372 -12.78 -7.79 5.40
N ILE A 373 -13.13 -6.87 6.31
CA ILE A 373 -13.95 -5.69 6.02
C ILE A 373 -13.09 -4.65 5.33
N ARG A 374 -13.42 -4.33 4.08
CA ARG A 374 -12.88 -3.18 3.35
C ARG A 374 -13.67 -1.93 3.75
N PRO A 375 -13.03 -0.82 4.18
CA PRO A 375 -13.71 0.45 4.39
C PRO A 375 -14.25 1.02 3.07
N VAL A 376 -15.16 1.99 3.17
CA VAL A 376 -15.57 2.80 2.01
C VAL A 376 -14.35 3.62 1.54
N MET A 377 -14.19 3.77 0.23
CA MET A 377 -13.12 4.59 -0.35
C MET A 377 -13.30 6.06 0.09
N PRO A 378 -12.24 6.76 0.52
CA PRO A 378 -12.31 8.21 0.69
C PRO A 378 -12.63 8.88 -0.67
N SER A 379 -13.62 9.77 -0.71
CA SER A 379 -14.03 10.44 -1.97
C SER A 379 -12.92 11.26 -2.63
N VAL A 380 -11.93 11.68 -1.84
CA VAL A 380 -10.69 12.35 -2.28
C VAL A 380 -9.67 11.40 -2.94
N CYS A 381 -10.01 10.11 -3.07
CA CYS A 381 -9.17 9.11 -3.74
C CYS A 381 -9.85 8.48 -4.98
N GLU A 382 -10.99 9.03 -5.42
CA GLU A 382 -11.66 8.60 -6.64
C GLU A 382 -10.92 9.11 -7.89
N HIS A 383 -11.06 8.38 -9.01
CA HIS A 383 -10.39 8.71 -10.28
C HIS A 383 -10.67 10.16 -10.74
N GLU A 384 -11.92 10.64 -10.62
CA GLU A 384 -12.31 12.01 -10.95
C GLU A 384 -11.51 13.05 -10.14
N PHE A 385 -11.28 12.80 -8.84
CA PHE A 385 -10.54 13.72 -7.98
C PHE A 385 -9.05 13.79 -8.34
N PHE A 386 -8.46 12.65 -8.70
CA PHE A 386 -7.07 12.59 -9.15
C PHE A 386 -6.86 13.10 -10.57
N SER A 387 -7.89 13.18 -11.42
CA SER A 387 -7.85 13.84 -12.72
C SER A 387 -7.90 15.38 -12.66
N ARG A 388 -8.08 15.98 -11.47
CA ARG A 388 -8.10 17.45 -11.31
C ARG A 388 -6.69 18.03 -11.44
N PRO A 389 -6.47 19.14 -12.19
CA PRO A 389 -5.14 19.64 -12.55
C PRO A 389 -4.13 19.68 -11.41
N SER A 390 -2.96 19.08 -11.62
CA SER A 390 -1.88 19.03 -10.63
C SER A 390 -1.31 20.42 -10.30
N LYS A 391 -1.25 21.29 -11.32
CA LYS A 391 -0.59 22.61 -11.37
C LYS A 391 0.95 22.57 -11.26
N ARG A 392 1.57 21.39 -11.31
CA ARG A 392 3.04 21.20 -11.21
C ARG A 392 3.76 21.34 -12.56
N GLU A 393 3.02 21.38 -13.65
CA GLU A 393 3.54 21.60 -14.99
C GLU A 393 4.29 22.95 -15.08
N SER A 394 3.80 23.96 -14.35
CA SER A 394 4.40 25.30 -14.25
C SER A 394 5.73 25.37 -13.49
N MET A 395 6.09 24.31 -12.75
CA MET A 395 7.39 24.19 -12.08
C MET A 395 8.52 23.87 -13.06
N SER A 396 8.20 23.28 -14.22
CA SER A 396 9.20 22.83 -15.18
C SER A 396 9.99 23.99 -15.82
N SER A 397 11.33 23.93 -15.77
CA SER A 397 12.18 24.93 -16.44
C SER A 397 12.12 24.85 -17.97
N VAL A 398 11.63 23.74 -18.53
CA VAL A 398 11.51 23.52 -19.98
C VAL A 398 10.59 24.57 -20.64
N GLY A 399 9.48 24.93 -19.98
CA GLY A 399 8.57 25.98 -20.47
C GLY A 399 9.16 27.40 -20.39
N LYS A 400 10.07 27.65 -19.44
CA LYS A 400 10.66 28.99 -19.23
C LYS A 400 11.76 29.34 -20.23
N ARG A 401 12.44 28.35 -20.82
CA ARG A 401 13.46 28.61 -21.87
C ARG A 401 12.87 29.07 -23.19
N VAL A 402 11.63 28.67 -23.51
CA VAL A 402 10.97 29.07 -24.77
C VAL A 402 10.58 30.56 -24.76
N GLN A 403 10.31 31.15 -23.60
CA GLN A 403 9.94 32.56 -23.47
C GLN A 403 11.13 33.55 -23.50
N HIS A 404 12.37 33.06 -23.50
CA HIS A 404 13.58 33.91 -23.56
C HIS A 404 14.30 33.86 -24.93
N VAL A 405 13.65 33.30 -25.96
CA VAL A 405 14.20 33.16 -27.33
C VAL A 405 13.18 33.65 -28.39
N LEU A 406 12.35 34.63 -28.02
CA LEU A 406 11.43 35.35 -28.91
C LEU A 406 11.53 36.86 -28.65
#